data_AF-A0A918EN28-F1
#
_entry.id   AF-A0A918EN28-F1
#
_cell.length_a   1.000
_cell.length_b   1.000
_cell.length_c   1.000
_cell.angle_alpha   90.00
_cell.angle_beta   90.00
_cell.angle_gamma   90.00
#
_symmetry.space_group_name_H-M   'P 1'
#
loop_
_entity.id
_entity.type
_entity.pdbx_description
1 polymer ?
#
loop_
_entity_poly.entity_id
_entity_poly.type
_entity_poly.pdbx_seq_one_letter_code
_entity_poly.pdbx_strand_id
1 'polypeptide(L)' 'MTQRPARLLPWTGSDGRSCYLITDDHGGPVSRLADDTEAIQLDMGARLLTHADALRDALRIAESRGNN' A
#
# COMPACT_ATOMS: atom_id res chain seq x y z
N MET A 1 -22.51 -13.03 18.40
CA MET A 1 -21.23 -13.00 17.66
C MET A 1 -21.58 -12.67 16.22
N THR A 2 -21.42 -11.42 15.82
CA THR A 2 -21.63 -10.98 14.44
C THR A 2 -20.34 -11.20 13.66
N GLN A 3 -20.41 -11.95 12.57
CA GLN A 3 -19.28 -12.09 11.66
C GLN A 3 -19.16 -10.82 10.82
N ARG A 4 -17.93 -10.35 10.62
CA ARG A 4 -17.64 -9.35 9.60
C ARG A 4 -17.68 -9.98 8.21
N PRO A 5 -18.04 -9.20 7.17
CA PRO A 5 -17.79 -9.63 5.81
C PRO A 5 -16.30 -9.97 5.64
N ALA A 6 -16.00 -10.98 4.80
CA ALA A 6 -14.64 -11.43 4.57
C ALA A 6 -13.75 -10.26 4.15
N ARG A 7 -12.68 -9.99 4.90
CA ARG A 7 -11.73 -8.91 4.63
C ARG A 7 -10.62 -9.40 3.73
N LEU A 8 -10.32 -8.67 2.65
CA LEU A 8 -9.11 -8.88 1.87
C LEU A 8 -7.89 -8.41 2.67
N LEU A 9 -6.84 -9.23 2.72
CA LEU A 9 -5.59 -8.90 3.39
C LEU A 9 -4.62 -8.19 2.42
N PRO A 10 -3.70 -7.34 2.91
CA PRO A 10 -2.76 -6.59 2.08
C PRO A 10 -1.59 -7.44 1.55
N TRP A 11 -1.69 -8.76 1.66
CA TRP A 11 -0.75 -9.73 1.11
C TRP A 11 -1.49 -10.85 0.38
N THR A 12 -0.79 -11.49 -0.54
CA THR A 12 -1.27 -12.68 -1.24
C THR A 12 -0.99 -13.95 -0.44
N GLY A 13 -1.75 -15.00 -0.71
CA GLY A 13 -1.44 -16.36 -0.26
C GLY A 13 -0.13 -16.87 -0.88
N SER A 14 0.34 -18.02 -0.40
CA SER A 14 1.56 -18.67 -0.91
C SER A 14 1.49 -19.05 -2.39
N ASP A 15 0.27 -19.15 -2.93
CA ASP A 15 -0.01 -19.41 -4.33
C ASP A 15 -0.15 -18.13 -5.18
N GLY A 16 0.12 -16.96 -4.59
CA GLY A 16 -0.01 -15.66 -5.23
C GLY A 16 -1.46 -15.16 -5.38
N ARG A 17 -2.47 -15.87 -4.86
CA ARG A 17 -3.87 -15.45 -4.93
C ARG A 17 -4.24 -14.50 -3.79
N SER A 18 -5.32 -13.74 -3.97
CA SER A 18 -5.90 -12.90 -2.92
C SER A 18 -6.20 -13.71 -1.66
N CYS A 19 -5.82 -13.19 -0.49
CA CYS A 19 -6.03 -13.84 0.79
C CYS A 19 -7.13 -13.12 1.59
N TYR A 20 -8.10 -13.86 2.11
CA TYR A 20 -9.23 -13.31 2.85
C TYR A 20 -9.26 -13.80 4.30
N LEU A 21 -9.58 -12.89 5.22
CA LEU A 21 -9.79 -13.17 6.63
C LEU A 21 -11.29 -13.14 6.96
N ILE A 22 -11.78 -14.25 7.52
CA ILE A 22 -13.11 -14.35 8.12
C ILE A 22 -12.92 -14.30 9.64
N THR A 23 -13.50 -13.30 10.29
CA THR A 23 -13.35 -13.07 11.73
C THR A 23 -14.57 -12.35 12.30
N ASP A 24 -14.67 -12.29 13.62
CA ASP A 24 -15.70 -11.52 14.31
C ASP A 24 -15.30 -10.04 14.45
N ASP A 25 -16.13 -9.25 15.13
CA ASP A 25 -15.90 -7.82 15.30
C ASP A 25 -14.77 -7.43 16.25
N HIS A 26 -14.11 -8.39 16.91
CA HIS A 26 -13.21 -8.11 18.03
C HIS A 26 -11.74 -7.87 17.65
N GLY A 27 -11.39 -7.87 16.36
CA GLY A 27 -10.06 -7.44 15.90
C GLY A 27 -8.92 -8.33 16.42
N GLY A 28 -8.79 -9.53 15.85
CA GLY A 28 -7.78 -10.51 16.24
C GLY A 28 -6.34 -10.18 15.80
N PRO A 29 -5.35 -11.03 16.18
CA PRO A 29 -3.94 -10.82 15.84
C PRO A 29 -3.67 -10.67 14.33
N VAL A 30 -4.38 -11.43 13.49
CA VAL A 30 -4.25 -11.34 12.03
C VAL A 30 -4.77 -10.00 11.49
N SER A 31 -5.86 -9.48 12.08
CA SER A 31 -6.38 -8.16 11.71
C SER A 31 -5.36 -7.06 12.03
N ARG A 32 -4.72 -7.11 13.20
CA ARG A 32 -3.68 -6.13 13.56
C ARG A 32 -2.46 -6.22 12.64
N LEU A 33 -2.02 -7.44 12.32
CA LEU A 33 -0.94 -7.62 11.36
C LEU A 33 -1.29 -7.05 9.97
N ALA A 34 -2.54 -7.18 9.56
CA ALA A 34 -3.05 -6.57 8.32
C ALA A 34 -2.95 -5.04 8.38
N ASP A 35 -3.41 -4.44 9.47
CA ASP A 35 -3.37 -2.98 9.66
C ASP A 35 -1.92 -2.45 9.67
N ASP A 36 -1.01 -3.12 10.38
CA ASP A 36 0.41 -2.76 10.43
C ASP A 36 1.09 -2.87 9.05
N THR A 37 0.77 -3.95 8.33
CA THR A 37 1.32 -4.17 6.98
C THR A 37 0.82 -3.10 6.00
N GLU A 38 -0.46 -2.77 6.04
CA GLU A 38 -1.07 -1.72 5.22
C GLU A 38 -0.43 -0.36 5.53
N ALA A 39 -0.20 -0.03 6.80
CA ALA A 39 0.48 1.20 7.20
C ALA A 39 1.90 1.30 6.61
N ILE A 40 2.67 0.22 6.67
CA ILE A 40 4.02 0.16 6.07
C ILE A 40 3.95 0.32 4.55
N GLN A 41 3.03 -0.36 3.87
CA GLN A 41 2.85 -0.24 2.42
C GLN A 41 2.47 1.19 2.00
N LEU A 42 1.59 1.85 2.74
CA LEU A 42 1.19 3.22 2.48
C LEU A 42 2.34 4.22 2.68
N ASP A 43 3.15 4.07 3.72
CA ASP A 43 4.36 4.89 3.92
C ASP A 43 5.35 4.73 2.74
N MET A 44 5.63 3.49 2.35
CA MET A 44 6.49 3.21 1.20
C MET A 44 5.93 3.83 -0.08
N GLY A 45 4.62 3.71 -0.31
CA GLY A 45 3.93 4.32 -1.45
C GLY A 45 4.10 5.84 -1.48
N ALA A 46 3.89 6.52 -0.34
CA ALA A 46 4.06 7.97 -0.24
C ALA A 46 5.50 8.42 -0.55
N ARG A 47 6.49 7.66 -0.08
CA ARG A 47 7.92 7.93 -0.36
C ARG A 47 8.25 7.75 -1.84
N LEU A 48 7.72 6.71 -2.49
CA LEU A 48 7.90 6.49 -3.92
C LEU A 48 7.29 7.62 -4.76
N LEU A 49 6.08 8.07 -4.41
CA LEU A 49 5.44 9.19 -5.09
C LEU A 49 6.25 10.47 -4.96
N THR A 50 6.75 10.76 -3.75
CA THR A 50 7.63 11.92 -3.51
C THR A 50 8.86 11.90 -4.42
N HIS A 51 9.48 10.72 -4.58
CA HIS A 51 10.64 10.60 -5.46
C HIS A 51 10.26 10.75 -6.95
N ALA A 52 9.14 10.18 -7.37
CA ALA A 52 8.65 10.31 -8.74
C ALA A 52 8.36 11.78 -9.11
N ASP A 53 7.77 12.55 -8.18
CA ASP A 53 7.53 13.98 -8.35
C ASP A 53 8.85 14.76 -8.50
N ALA A 54 9.86 14.45 -7.68
CA ALA A 54 11.17 15.07 -7.80
C ALA A 54 11.85 14.77 -9.15
N LEU A 55 11.76 13.53 -9.64
CA LEU A 55 12.29 13.15 -10.95
C LEU A 55 11.57 13.88 -12.09
N ARG A 56 10.24 13.98 -12.02
CA ARG A 56 9.43 14.73 -12.99
C ARG A 56 9.87 16.19 -13.05
N ASP A 57 10.09 16.81 -11.91
CA ASP A 57 10.47 18.22 -11.85
C ASP A 57 11.90 18.46 -12.34
N ALA A 58 12.83 17.54 -12.03
CA ALA A 58 14.19 17.56 -12.59
C ALA A 58 14.19 17.44 -14.12
N LEU A 59 13.34 16.56 -14.68
CA LEU A 59 13.18 16.42 -16.13
C LEU A 59 12.72 17.73 -16.77
N ARG A 60 11.70 18.37 -16.19
CA ARG A 60 11.17 19.65 -16.68
C ARG A 60 12.24 20.74 -16.71
N ILE A 61 13.09 20.80 -15.69
CA ILE A 61 14.20 21.76 -15.62
C ILE A 61 15.23 21.48 -16.73
N ALA A 62 15.57 20.21 -16.96
CA ALA A 62 16.53 19.83 -17.99
C ALA A 62 16.02 20.20 -19.40
N GLU A 63 14.74 19.97 -19.69
CA GLU A 63 14.09 20.34 -20.94
C GLU A 63 14.11 21.86 -21.17
N SER A 64 13.81 22.65 -20.14
CA SER A 64 13.85 24.12 -20.23
C SER A 64 15.25 24.68 -20.51
N ARG A 65 16.31 23.97 -20.11
CA ARG A 65 17.72 24.39 -20.34
C ARG A 65 18.24 24.00 -21.71
N GLY A 66 17.67 22.97 -22.35
CA GLY A 66 18.03 22.57 -23.72
C GLY A 66 17.31 23.38 -24.80
N ASN A 67 16.27 24.13 -24.44
CA ASN A 67 15.41 24.86 -25.37
C ASN A 67 15.71 26.37 -25.46
N ASN A 68 16.88 26.79 -24.99
CA ASN A 68 17.39 28.18 -24.97
C ASN A 68 18.87 28.20 -25.37
#